data_AF-A0AA39ILW3-F1
#
_entry.id   AF-A0AA39ILW3-F1
#
_cell.length_a   1.000
_cell.length_b   1.000
_cell.length_c   1.000
_cell.angle_alpha   90.00
_cell.angle_beta   90.00
_cell.angle_gamma   90.00
#
_symmetry.space_group_name_H-M   'P 1'
#
loop_
_entity.id
_entity.type
_entity.pdbx_description
1 polymer ?
#
loop_
_entity_poly.entity_id
_entity_poly.type
_entity_poly.pdbx_seq_one_letter_code
_entity_poly.pdbx_strand_id
1 'polypeptide(L)'
;MSDEDIFAPVSPLNISRFSFGVLDSPRSPAQKRPRRSLSQIGSSTSNIPAWTLSTASPLTNALVSPVKRRVPKPVTVLDEFFGVYCLISQSPLKHYKNRCYIGYTVDPNRRIRQHNGGAQKGGANKTDNRGPWEMVCIVHGFPNSVSALRFEWAWQNPDKSRRLRDLHLKKSPKESPFAFRLRICCHMLNSEPWNRLALTFRWLQPFELSFPLEVLPPRHIDVQYGLVEKTSSVVPTALEEYEMIRSCAICAKTIQTISDMLRCPSLAACGHFHVRCLAEHSIAESNEAENFLVPISGRCPKCAKPFRWGDLVRDQRNLQTVDANKPMFENERIAVGMVPKQELRKC
;
A
#
# COMPACT_ATOMS: atom_id res chain seq x y z
N MET A 1 -32.18 -36.86 -30.96
CA MET A 1 -31.95 -35.58 -31.65
C MET A 1 -31.29 -34.67 -30.65
N SER A 2 -30.00 -34.50 -30.88
CA SER A 2 -29.08 -33.58 -30.23
C SER A 2 -29.49 -32.12 -30.48
N ASP A 3 -29.34 -31.26 -29.49
CA ASP A 3 -29.08 -29.83 -29.71
C ASP A 3 -27.99 -29.41 -28.72
N GLU A 4 -26.76 -29.49 -29.21
CA GLU A 4 -25.60 -28.76 -28.74
C GLU A 4 -25.71 -27.28 -29.19
N ASP A 5 -24.91 -26.43 -28.54
CA ASP A 5 -24.55 -25.06 -28.91
C ASP A 5 -25.55 -23.93 -28.64
N ILE A 6 -25.18 -23.05 -27.69
CA ILE A 6 -24.70 -21.68 -27.96
C ILE A 6 -24.06 -21.16 -26.66
N PHE A 7 -22.74 -21.34 -26.53
CA PHE A 7 -21.87 -20.49 -25.70
C PHE A 7 -21.34 -19.38 -26.60
N ALA A 8 -21.73 -18.12 -26.35
CA ALA A 8 -21.12 -16.96 -26.99
C ALA A 8 -20.14 -16.27 -26.01
N PRO A 9 -18.91 -15.93 -26.44
CA PRO A 9 -17.92 -15.29 -25.57
C PRO A 9 -18.23 -13.80 -25.37
N VAL A 10 -18.22 -13.36 -24.11
CA VAL A 10 -18.36 -11.95 -23.73
C VAL A 10 -17.00 -11.27 -23.86
N SER A 11 -16.87 -10.39 -24.86
CA SER A 11 -15.69 -9.53 -25.08
C SER A 11 -15.55 -8.46 -23.98
N PRO A 12 -14.32 -8.10 -23.58
CA PRO A 12 -14.07 -7.13 -22.52
C PRO A 12 -14.41 -5.69 -22.92
N LEU A 13 -15.05 -4.98 -21.99
CA LEU A 13 -15.47 -3.59 -22.12
C LEU A 13 -14.28 -2.67 -22.41
N ASN A 14 -14.38 -2.02 -23.57
CA ASN A 14 -13.45 -1.08 -24.16
C ASN A 14 -13.45 0.25 -23.39
N ILE A 15 -12.43 0.48 -22.57
CA ILE A 15 -12.15 1.78 -21.94
C ILE A 15 -11.38 2.63 -22.95
N SER A 16 -12.09 3.29 -23.87
CA SER A 16 -11.54 4.38 -24.67
C SER A 16 -12.65 5.27 -25.22
N ARG A 17 -12.99 6.36 -24.51
CA ARG A 17 -13.60 7.57 -25.11
C ARG A 17 -13.65 8.74 -24.13
N PHE A 18 -12.56 9.50 -24.10
CA PHE A 18 -12.60 10.95 -23.94
C PHE A 18 -11.46 11.51 -24.79
N SER A 19 -11.77 11.87 -26.03
CA SER A 19 -10.87 12.55 -26.95
C SER A 19 -11.36 13.99 -27.13
N PHE A 20 -10.49 14.95 -26.87
CA PHE A 20 -10.50 16.25 -27.54
C PHE A 20 -9.18 16.34 -28.30
N GLY A 21 -9.26 16.33 -29.63
CA GLY A 21 -8.12 16.52 -30.51
C GLY A 21 -7.91 18.00 -30.80
N VAL A 22 -6.64 18.42 -30.82
CA VAL A 22 -6.13 19.47 -31.71
C VAL A 22 -4.76 18.98 -32.19
N LEU A 23 -4.56 19.03 -33.49
CA LEU A 23 -3.35 18.63 -34.22
C LEU A 23 -2.16 19.52 -33.84
N ASP A 24 -0.96 18.93 -33.78
CA ASP A 24 0.21 19.51 -34.46
C ASP A 24 1.33 18.47 -34.66
N SER A 25 1.93 18.53 -35.84
CA SER A 25 2.91 17.61 -36.44
C SER A 25 4.30 17.60 -35.78
N PRO A 26 5.11 16.54 -35.98
CA PRO A 26 6.38 16.35 -35.29
C PRO A 26 7.51 17.21 -35.88
N ARG A 27 8.28 17.88 -35.01
CA ARG A 27 9.57 18.52 -35.37
C ARG A 27 10.75 17.56 -35.13
N SER A 28 11.56 17.43 -36.18
CA SER A 28 12.78 16.63 -36.30
C SER A 28 13.89 17.01 -35.31
N PRO A 29 14.80 16.09 -34.96
CA PRO A 29 15.92 16.36 -34.07
C PRO A 29 17.04 17.14 -34.80
N ALA A 30 17.44 18.27 -34.22
CA ALA A 30 18.56 19.07 -34.71
C ALA A 30 19.91 18.39 -34.41
N GLN A 31 20.66 18.17 -35.49
CA GLN A 31 22.07 17.78 -35.50
C GLN A 31 22.96 18.84 -34.83
N LYS A 32 23.87 18.41 -33.95
CA LYS A 32 25.08 19.18 -33.63
C LYS A 32 26.31 18.38 -34.08
N ARG A 33 27.04 18.98 -35.02
CA ARG A 33 28.32 18.54 -35.59
C ARG A 33 29.51 18.97 -34.69
N PRO A 34 30.75 18.49 -34.94
CA PRO A 34 31.64 17.94 -33.92
C PRO A 34 32.73 18.92 -33.45
N ARG A 35 33.40 18.57 -32.34
CA ARG A 35 34.75 19.06 -32.03
C ARG A 35 35.74 17.89 -32.07
N ARG A 36 36.71 17.98 -32.98
CA ARG A 36 37.88 17.10 -33.12
C ARG A 36 38.96 17.49 -32.10
N SER A 37 39.63 16.48 -31.53
CA SER A 37 41.10 16.29 -31.49
C SER A 37 41.41 15.24 -30.40
N LEU A 38 42.44 14.38 -30.43
CA LEU A 38 43.44 14.01 -31.42
C LEU A 38 43.93 12.59 -31.01
N SER A 39 44.14 11.74 -32.01
CA SER A 39 45.11 10.62 -32.08
C SER A 39 45.27 9.60 -30.94
N GLN A 40 44.96 8.36 -31.30
CA GLN A 40 45.58 7.13 -30.80
C GLN A 40 47.10 7.12 -31.00
N ILE A 41 47.84 6.64 -30.01
CA ILE A 41 49.08 5.84 -30.12
C ILE A 41 48.97 4.86 -28.94
N GLY A 42 48.79 3.56 -29.12
CA GLY A 42 49.76 2.63 -29.69
C GLY A 42 50.19 1.71 -28.55
N SER A 43 49.71 0.47 -28.57
CA SER A 43 50.08 -0.60 -27.65
C SER A 43 51.55 -0.98 -27.81
N SER A 44 52.28 -1.09 -26.71
CA SER A 44 53.46 -1.95 -26.63
C SER A 44 53.55 -2.61 -25.26
N THR A 45 53.51 -3.93 -25.31
CA THR A 45 53.87 -4.85 -24.25
C THR A 45 55.38 -4.80 -24.03
N SER A 46 55.82 -4.56 -22.80
CA SER A 46 57.15 -5.01 -22.35
C SER A 46 57.08 -5.47 -20.90
N ASN A 47 57.40 -6.75 -20.72
CA ASN A 47 57.66 -7.40 -19.46
C ASN A 47 58.82 -6.69 -18.73
N ILE A 48 58.63 -6.34 -17.46
CA ILE A 48 59.74 -6.09 -16.53
C ILE A 48 59.59 -7.06 -15.34
N PRO A 49 60.68 -7.76 -14.93
CA PRO A 49 60.59 -8.87 -14.00
C PRO A 49 60.36 -8.43 -12.56
N ALA A 50 59.82 -9.35 -11.76
CA ALA A 50 59.88 -9.31 -10.32
C ALA A 50 61.34 -9.12 -9.85
N TRP A 51 61.60 -8.08 -9.07
CA TRP A 51 62.25 -8.04 -7.74
C TRP A 51 62.65 -6.59 -7.46
N THR A 52 61.73 -5.79 -6.94
CA THR A 52 62.09 -4.56 -6.20
C THR A 52 61.24 -4.52 -4.94
N LEU A 53 61.85 -4.96 -3.85
CA LEU A 53 61.44 -4.60 -2.50
C LEU A 53 61.43 -3.07 -2.41
N SER A 54 60.24 -2.48 -2.35
CA SER A 54 60.09 -1.07 -1.98
C SER A 54 59.20 -1.00 -0.77
N THR A 55 59.82 -0.75 0.38
CA THR A 55 59.19 -0.23 1.58
C THR A 55 58.31 0.95 1.18
N ALA A 56 56.99 0.75 1.20
CA ALA A 56 56.04 1.82 0.97
C ALA A 56 56.29 2.94 2.00
N SER A 57 56.58 4.15 1.50
CA SER A 57 56.81 5.32 2.34
C SER A 57 55.61 5.59 3.25
N PRO A 58 55.80 6.04 4.50
CA PRO A 58 54.68 6.43 5.38
C PRO A 58 53.73 7.46 4.74
N LEU A 59 54.25 8.27 3.81
CA LEU A 59 53.48 9.24 3.03
C LEU A 59 52.53 8.58 2.00
N THR A 60 52.85 7.41 1.46
CA THR A 60 51.95 6.75 0.48
C THR A 60 50.71 6.17 1.17
N ASN A 61 50.83 5.70 2.42
CA ASN A 61 49.67 5.23 3.18
C ASN A 61 48.75 6.38 3.64
N ALA A 62 49.28 7.59 3.85
CA ALA A 62 48.51 8.77 4.23
C ALA A 62 47.69 9.38 3.07
N LEU A 63 48.04 9.07 1.82
CA LEU A 63 47.36 9.55 0.61
C LEU A 63 46.26 8.61 0.10
N VAL A 64 46.15 7.40 0.66
CA VAL A 64 45.06 6.47 0.35
C VAL A 64 43.87 6.81 1.24
N SER A 65 42.86 7.48 0.68
CA SER A 65 41.58 7.67 1.34
C SER A 65 41.04 6.30 1.78
N PRO A 66 40.51 6.15 3.01
CA PRO A 66 39.94 4.87 3.46
C PRO A 66 38.91 4.41 2.43
N VAL A 67 39.13 3.23 1.84
CA VAL A 67 38.11 2.59 1.01
C VAL A 67 36.96 2.26 1.95
N LYS A 68 35.96 3.15 2.04
CA LYS A 68 34.71 2.86 2.72
C LYS A 68 34.12 1.65 2.01
N ARG A 69 34.25 0.47 2.61
CA ARG A 69 33.54 -0.73 2.18
C ARG A 69 32.06 -0.35 2.14
N ARG A 70 31.51 -0.20 0.93
CA ARG A 70 30.08 0.08 0.76
C ARG A 70 29.35 -1.18 1.17
N VAL A 71 28.82 -1.20 2.40
CA VAL A 71 27.86 -2.23 2.81
C VAL A 71 26.66 -2.09 1.86
N PRO A 72 26.29 -3.13 1.10
CA PRO A 72 25.11 -3.09 0.25
C PRO A 72 23.89 -2.73 1.09
N LYS A 73 23.10 -1.75 0.65
CA LYS A 73 21.84 -1.44 1.34
C LYS A 73 20.90 -2.65 1.21
N PRO A 74 20.22 -3.08 2.29
CA PRO A 74 19.28 -4.18 2.22
C PRO A 74 18.18 -3.86 1.21
N VAL A 75 17.76 -4.87 0.45
CA VAL A 75 16.59 -4.75 -0.44
C VAL A 75 15.35 -4.61 0.43
N THR A 76 14.51 -3.63 0.14
CA THR A 76 13.27 -3.38 0.88
C THR A 76 12.10 -3.26 -0.10
N VAL A 77 10.94 -3.77 0.30
CA VAL A 77 9.68 -3.62 -0.43
C VAL A 77 8.78 -2.66 0.36
N LEU A 78 8.22 -1.67 -0.33
CA LEU A 78 7.31 -0.72 0.31
C LEU A 78 6.01 -1.43 0.67
N ASP A 79 5.55 -1.26 1.90
CA ASP A 79 4.26 -1.82 2.30
C ASP A 79 3.13 -1.14 1.53
N GLU A 80 2.15 -1.91 1.07
CA GLU A 80 1.00 -1.36 0.36
C GLU A 80 0.20 -0.42 1.24
N PHE A 81 -0.05 0.80 0.75
CA PHE A 81 -0.88 1.78 1.44
C PHE A 81 -1.94 2.34 0.50
N PHE A 82 -3.19 2.25 0.93
CA PHE A 82 -4.34 2.83 0.25
C PHE A 82 -5.17 3.60 1.27
N GLY A 83 -5.29 4.92 1.08
CA GLY A 83 -6.00 5.77 2.02
C GLY A 83 -6.88 6.83 1.34
N VAL A 84 -8.01 7.12 1.97
CA VAL A 84 -8.94 8.18 1.59
C VAL A 84 -8.97 9.22 2.70
N TYR A 85 -8.63 10.46 2.38
CA TYR A 85 -8.43 11.53 3.35
C TYR A 85 -9.43 12.66 3.19
N CYS A 86 -9.61 13.42 4.27
CA CYS A 86 -10.30 14.70 4.26
C CYS A 86 -9.30 15.83 4.53
N LEU A 87 -9.32 16.85 3.67
CA LEU A 87 -8.64 18.13 3.88
C LEU A 87 -9.61 19.18 4.41
N ILE A 88 -9.08 20.15 5.14
CA ILE A 88 -9.75 21.41 5.46
C ILE A 88 -8.89 22.56 4.92
N SER A 89 -9.50 23.51 4.24
CA SER A 89 -8.84 24.75 3.83
C SER A 89 -8.72 25.70 5.02
N GLN A 90 -7.49 26.11 5.30
CA GLN A 90 -7.13 27.19 6.23
C GLN A 90 -6.96 28.54 5.52
N SER A 91 -7.57 28.70 4.34
CA SER A 91 -7.50 29.95 3.60
C SER A 91 -8.06 31.12 4.44
N PRO A 92 -7.42 32.30 4.44
CA PRO A 92 -7.96 33.50 5.09
C PRO A 92 -9.21 34.01 4.36
N LEU A 93 -9.41 33.64 3.10
CA LEU A 93 -10.57 34.05 2.31
C LEU A 93 -11.82 33.32 2.80
N LYS A 94 -12.80 34.07 3.32
CA LYS A 94 -14.05 33.54 3.92
C LYS A 94 -14.76 32.50 3.06
N HIS A 95 -14.73 32.66 1.73
CA HIS A 95 -15.41 31.75 0.82
C HIS A 95 -14.71 30.39 0.69
N TYR A 96 -13.40 30.29 0.96
CA TYR A 96 -12.63 29.04 0.93
C TYR A 96 -12.37 28.46 2.32
N LYS A 97 -12.31 29.30 3.36
CA LYS A 97 -12.10 28.88 4.74
C LYS A 97 -13.04 27.73 5.13
N ASN A 98 -12.50 26.72 5.80
CA ASN A 98 -13.20 25.52 6.26
C ASN A 98 -13.84 24.66 5.16
N ARG A 99 -13.57 24.91 3.88
CA ARG A 99 -14.01 23.99 2.82
C ARG A 99 -13.28 22.66 2.96
N CYS A 100 -14.02 21.58 2.77
CA CYS A 100 -13.46 20.24 2.76
C CYS A 100 -13.14 19.77 1.35
N TYR A 101 -12.09 18.97 1.23
CA TYR A 101 -11.77 18.21 0.02
C TYR A 101 -11.51 16.77 0.40
N ILE A 102 -12.16 15.83 -0.28
CA ILE A 102 -11.93 14.38 -0.09
C ILE A 102 -11.07 13.88 -1.23
N GLY A 103 -10.03 13.09 -0.93
CA GLY A 103 -9.16 12.53 -1.95
C GLY A 103 -8.61 11.15 -1.59
N TYR A 104 -8.09 10.46 -2.60
CA TYR A 104 -7.36 9.20 -2.46
C TYR A 104 -5.83 9.37 -2.59
N THR A 105 -5.06 8.58 -1.82
CA THR A 105 -3.60 8.55 -1.92
C THR A 105 -2.99 7.22 -1.49
N VAL A 106 -1.81 6.94 -2.03
CA VAL A 106 -0.88 5.90 -1.57
C VAL A 106 0.27 6.47 -0.72
N ASP A 107 0.31 7.80 -0.57
CA ASP A 107 1.35 8.54 0.15
C ASP A 107 0.78 9.87 0.67
N PRO A 108 0.26 9.90 1.90
CA PRO A 108 -0.39 11.08 2.48
C PRO A 108 0.56 12.28 2.60
N ASN A 109 1.80 12.03 3.04
CA ASN A 109 2.81 13.05 3.26
C ASN A 109 3.22 13.75 1.95
N ARG A 110 3.38 12.98 0.85
CA ARG A 110 3.59 13.59 -0.47
C ARG A 110 2.36 14.33 -0.95
N ARG A 111 1.17 13.73 -0.79
CA ARG A 111 -0.08 14.28 -1.33
C ARG A 111 -0.45 15.63 -0.71
N ILE A 112 -0.26 15.82 0.60
CA ILE A 112 -0.53 17.13 1.23
C ILE A 112 0.39 18.23 0.69
N ARG A 113 1.68 17.91 0.45
CA ARG A 113 2.62 18.84 -0.19
C ARG A 113 2.21 19.20 -1.61
N GLN A 114 1.69 18.24 -2.38
CA GLN A 114 1.18 18.51 -3.74
C GLN A 114 -0.02 19.46 -3.71
N HIS A 115 -0.97 19.26 -2.79
CA HIS A 115 -2.10 20.17 -2.64
C HIS A 115 -1.66 21.60 -2.29
N ASN A 116 -0.70 21.75 -1.38
CA ASN A 116 -0.19 23.06 -0.97
C ASN A 116 0.80 23.67 -1.97
N GLY A 117 1.36 22.87 -2.88
CA GLY A 117 2.21 23.32 -3.99
C GLY A 117 1.44 23.72 -5.26
N GLY A 118 0.12 23.54 -5.28
CA GLY A 118 -0.75 23.89 -6.40
C GLY A 118 -0.78 22.86 -7.54
N ALA A 119 -1.62 23.13 -8.54
CA ALA A 119 -1.90 22.20 -9.65
C ALA A 119 -0.63 21.85 -10.46
N GLN A 120 0.27 22.82 -10.63
CA GLN A 120 1.55 22.64 -11.35
C GLN A 120 2.51 21.67 -10.63
N LYS A 121 2.29 21.38 -9.35
CA LYS A 121 3.06 20.40 -8.57
C LYS A 121 2.31 19.07 -8.38
N GLY A 122 1.23 18.85 -9.14
CA GLY A 122 0.40 17.65 -9.08
C GLY A 122 -0.73 17.72 -8.04
N GLY A 123 -1.02 18.91 -7.49
CA GLY A 123 -2.22 19.14 -6.69
C GLY A 123 -3.50 19.03 -7.52
N ALA A 124 -4.62 18.70 -6.89
CA ALA A 124 -5.90 18.66 -7.62
C ALA A 124 -6.33 20.08 -8.02
N ASN A 125 -6.86 20.26 -9.23
CA ASN A 125 -7.35 21.57 -9.70
C ASN A 125 -8.40 22.18 -8.74
N LYS A 126 -9.24 21.35 -8.11
CA LYS A 126 -10.24 21.79 -7.12
C LYS A 126 -9.62 22.35 -5.83
N THR A 127 -8.34 22.12 -5.59
CA THR A 127 -7.61 22.59 -4.40
C THR A 127 -6.65 23.75 -4.69
N ASP A 128 -6.42 24.06 -5.96
CA ASP A 128 -5.47 25.08 -6.39
C ASP A 128 -5.87 26.48 -5.93
N ASN A 129 -4.92 27.26 -5.39
CA ASN A 129 -5.11 28.61 -4.85
C ASN A 129 -6.22 28.76 -3.78
N ARG A 130 -6.60 27.66 -3.13
CA ARG A 130 -7.66 27.59 -2.12
C ARG A 130 -7.14 27.14 -0.75
N GLY A 131 -5.83 26.98 -0.62
CA GLY A 131 -5.14 26.58 0.60
C GLY A 131 -4.72 27.77 1.49
N PRO A 132 -3.80 27.54 2.45
CA PRO A 132 -3.16 26.25 2.73
C PRO A 132 -4.18 25.19 3.18
N TRP A 133 -3.92 23.94 2.84
CA TRP A 133 -4.73 22.79 3.20
C TRP A 133 -4.08 22.02 4.33
N GLU A 134 -4.92 21.57 5.26
CA GLU A 134 -4.55 20.62 6.30
C GLU A 134 -5.25 19.30 6.05
N MET A 135 -4.51 18.20 6.10
CA MET A 135 -5.09 16.86 6.09
C MET A 135 -5.44 16.49 7.51
N VAL A 136 -6.74 16.45 7.82
CA VAL A 136 -7.24 16.31 9.21
C VAL A 136 -7.46 14.86 9.62
N CYS A 137 -7.95 14.04 8.69
CA CYS A 137 -8.13 12.60 8.93
C CYS A 137 -7.93 11.79 7.64
N ILE A 138 -7.68 10.50 7.82
CA ILE A 138 -7.55 9.53 6.74
C ILE A 138 -8.12 8.17 7.17
N VAL A 139 -8.96 7.58 6.32
CA VAL A 139 -9.34 6.17 6.41
C VAL A 139 -8.39 5.37 5.54
N HIS A 140 -7.75 4.34 6.09
CA HIS A 140 -6.78 3.51 5.36
C HIS A 140 -6.91 2.04 5.75
N GLY A 141 -6.07 1.19 5.16
CA GLY A 141 -6.16 -0.26 5.31
C GLY A 141 -7.06 -0.94 4.27
N PHE A 142 -7.46 -0.22 3.21
CA PHE A 142 -8.22 -0.79 2.11
C PHE A 142 -7.44 -1.95 1.45
N PRO A 143 -8.13 -3.00 0.96
CA PRO A 143 -7.46 -4.16 0.39
C PRO A 143 -6.83 -3.87 -0.99
N ASN A 144 -7.30 -2.84 -1.69
CA ASN A 144 -6.80 -2.41 -2.99
C ASN A 144 -7.29 -0.99 -3.31
N SER A 145 -6.72 -0.40 -4.37
CA SER A 145 -7.08 0.93 -4.88
C SER A 145 -8.57 1.03 -5.26
N VAL A 146 -9.14 -0.01 -5.89
CA VAL A 146 -10.55 -0.01 -6.33
C VAL A 146 -11.51 0.17 -5.14
N SER A 147 -11.25 -0.52 -4.04
CA SER A 147 -12.06 -0.42 -2.81
C SER A 147 -11.96 0.97 -2.19
N ALA A 148 -10.75 1.54 -2.16
CA ALA A 148 -10.51 2.90 -1.67
C ALA A 148 -11.18 3.95 -2.57
N LEU A 149 -11.08 3.83 -3.89
CA LEU A 149 -11.69 4.77 -4.85
C LEU A 149 -13.23 4.73 -4.79
N ARG A 150 -13.82 3.54 -4.58
CA ARG A 150 -15.27 3.42 -4.32
C ARG A 150 -15.68 4.16 -3.03
N PHE A 151 -14.87 4.06 -1.98
CA PHE A 151 -15.08 4.82 -0.75
C PHE A 151 -14.94 6.32 -1.01
N GLU A 152 -13.85 6.78 -1.62
CA GLU A 152 -13.65 8.19 -1.99
C GLU A 152 -14.85 8.78 -2.72
N TRP A 153 -15.32 8.11 -3.79
CA TRP A 153 -16.43 8.58 -4.59
C TRP A 153 -17.73 8.71 -3.77
N ALA A 154 -18.04 7.72 -2.93
CA ALA A 154 -19.23 7.74 -2.09
C ALA A 154 -19.15 8.84 -1.02
N TRP A 155 -17.96 9.11 -0.47
CA TRP A 155 -17.75 10.19 0.50
C TRP A 155 -17.85 11.57 -0.14
N GLN A 156 -17.41 11.71 -1.40
CA GLN A 156 -17.59 12.93 -2.19
C GLN A 156 -19.07 13.16 -2.54
N ASN A 157 -19.81 12.10 -2.88
CA ASN A 157 -21.16 12.14 -3.45
C ASN A 157 -22.18 11.30 -2.64
N PRO A 158 -22.46 11.66 -1.36
CA PRO A 158 -23.33 10.86 -0.50
C PRO A 158 -24.77 10.74 -1.01
N ASP A 159 -25.28 11.78 -1.66
CA ASP A 159 -26.60 11.86 -2.29
C ASP A 159 -26.77 10.92 -3.49
N LYS A 160 -25.67 10.58 -4.16
CA LYS A 160 -25.68 9.69 -5.34
C LYS A 160 -25.30 8.25 -5.00
N SER A 161 -24.65 8.05 -3.86
CA SER A 161 -24.22 6.73 -3.44
C SER A 161 -25.41 5.86 -3.08
N ARG A 162 -25.51 4.70 -3.74
CA ARG A 162 -26.54 3.69 -3.43
C ARG A 162 -26.57 3.27 -1.97
N ARG A 163 -25.44 3.39 -1.26
CA ARG A 163 -25.30 3.03 0.17
C ARG A 163 -25.76 4.13 1.12
N LEU A 164 -25.89 5.37 0.65
CA LEU A 164 -26.09 6.55 1.51
C LEU A 164 -27.30 7.40 1.11
N ARG A 165 -27.76 7.33 -0.14
CA ARG A 165 -28.84 8.17 -0.67
C ARG A 165 -30.13 8.05 0.15
N ASP A 166 -30.45 6.83 0.59
CA ASP A 166 -31.68 6.54 1.33
C ASP A 166 -31.62 7.04 2.79
N LEU A 167 -30.42 7.41 3.28
CA LEU A 167 -30.24 8.06 4.57
C LEU A 167 -30.57 9.56 4.54
N HIS A 168 -30.74 10.15 3.35
CA HIS A 168 -31.10 11.56 3.15
C HIS A 168 -30.25 12.56 3.96
N LEU A 169 -28.94 12.28 4.07
CA LEU A 169 -28.01 13.06 4.90
C LEU A 169 -27.91 14.51 4.41
N LYS A 170 -28.31 15.46 5.27
CA LYS A 170 -28.15 16.90 5.03
C LYS A 170 -27.29 17.53 6.12
N LYS A 171 -26.50 18.54 5.75
CA LYS A 171 -25.70 19.32 6.69
C LYS A 171 -26.64 20.19 7.53
N SER A 172 -26.51 20.14 8.85
CA SER A 172 -27.25 21.07 9.70
C SER A 172 -26.66 22.49 9.64
N PRO A 173 -27.45 23.55 9.94
CA PRO A 173 -26.92 24.92 9.95
C PRO A 173 -25.77 25.12 10.94
N LYS A 174 -25.84 24.47 12.11
CA LYS A 174 -24.83 24.56 13.18
C LYS A 174 -23.63 23.62 12.99
N GLU A 175 -23.75 22.63 12.10
CA GLU A 175 -22.71 21.65 11.82
C GLU A 175 -21.62 22.26 10.91
N SER A 176 -20.36 22.11 11.29
CA SER A 176 -19.26 22.56 10.43
C SER A 176 -19.17 21.69 9.16
N PRO A 177 -18.60 22.19 8.05
CA PRO A 177 -18.40 21.36 6.86
C PRO A 177 -17.63 20.06 7.15
N PHE A 178 -16.65 20.12 8.06
CA PHE A 178 -15.88 18.94 8.43
C PHE A 178 -16.68 17.98 9.32
N ALA A 179 -17.43 18.47 10.32
CA ALA A 179 -18.29 17.62 11.14
C ALA A 179 -19.29 16.82 10.28
N PHE A 180 -19.84 17.46 9.24
CA PHE A 180 -20.71 16.78 8.27
C PHE A 180 -19.99 15.69 7.49
N ARG A 181 -18.77 15.96 7.02
CA ARG A 181 -17.96 14.95 6.32
C ARG A 181 -17.56 13.80 7.24
N LEU A 182 -17.27 14.07 8.51
CA LEU A 182 -17.01 13.06 9.53
C LEU A 182 -18.25 12.16 9.73
N ARG A 183 -19.44 12.75 9.85
CA ARG A 183 -20.69 11.99 9.99
C ARG A 183 -21.00 11.11 8.78
N ILE A 184 -20.80 11.61 7.57
CA ILE A 184 -20.90 10.80 6.35
C ILE A 184 -19.90 9.63 6.41
N CYS A 185 -18.65 9.90 6.80
CA CYS A 185 -17.63 8.86 6.93
C CYS A 185 -18.08 7.78 7.93
N CYS A 186 -18.62 8.16 9.09
CA CYS A 186 -19.12 7.19 10.07
C CYS A 186 -20.28 6.34 9.52
N HIS A 187 -21.23 6.92 8.80
CA HIS A 187 -22.26 6.13 8.11
C HIS A 187 -21.66 5.15 7.10
N MET A 188 -20.66 5.59 6.33
CA MET A 188 -19.96 4.72 5.37
C MET A 188 -19.22 3.57 6.04
N LEU A 189 -18.52 3.84 7.15
CA LEU A 189 -17.83 2.82 7.91
C LEU A 189 -18.80 1.78 8.50
N ASN A 190 -20.05 2.15 8.77
CA ASN A 190 -21.12 1.23 9.20
C ASN A 190 -21.88 0.58 8.04
N SER A 191 -21.59 0.96 6.79
CA SER A 191 -22.27 0.44 5.61
C SER A 191 -21.41 -0.60 4.89
N GLU A 192 -22.05 -1.61 4.35
CA GLU A 192 -21.39 -2.53 3.44
C GLU A 192 -20.88 -1.84 2.16
N PRO A 193 -19.79 -2.33 1.55
CA PRO A 193 -18.97 -3.45 2.02
C PRO A 193 -17.92 -3.04 3.08
N TRP A 194 -17.86 -1.76 3.46
CA TRP A 194 -16.76 -1.20 4.24
C TRP A 194 -16.77 -1.60 5.70
N ASN A 195 -17.95 -1.86 6.27
CA ASN A 195 -18.15 -2.36 7.63
C ASN A 195 -17.64 -3.80 7.88
N ARG A 196 -17.12 -4.48 6.86
CA ARG A 196 -16.47 -5.80 6.98
C ARG A 196 -14.97 -5.74 6.66
N LEU A 197 -14.45 -4.55 6.36
CA LEU A 197 -13.03 -4.35 6.07
C LEU A 197 -12.28 -3.97 7.35
N ALA A 198 -11.05 -4.46 7.52
CA ALA A 198 -10.16 -4.07 8.62
C ALA A 198 -9.53 -2.69 8.35
N LEU A 199 -10.39 -1.68 8.25
CA LEU A 199 -10.00 -0.29 8.05
C LEU A 199 -9.54 0.33 9.36
N THR A 200 -8.77 1.40 9.21
CA THR A 200 -8.36 2.27 10.30
C THR A 200 -8.79 3.69 9.96
N PHE A 201 -9.50 4.34 10.87
CA PHE A 201 -9.67 5.78 10.88
C PHE A 201 -8.49 6.40 11.64
N ARG A 202 -7.82 7.38 11.05
CA ARG A 202 -6.67 8.04 11.68
C ARG A 202 -6.82 9.54 11.67
N TRP A 203 -6.71 10.14 12.86
CA TRP A 203 -6.55 11.58 13.04
C TRP A 203 -5.11 11.99 12.73
N LEU A 204 -4.92 12.98 11.86
CA LEU A 204 -3.61 13.42 11.39
C LEU A 204 -3.17 14.76 11.96
N GLN A 205 -4.09 15.50 12.57
CA GLN A 205 -3.84 16.77 13.25
C GLN A 205 -4.15 16.62 14.74
N PRO A 206 -3.55 17.46 15.61
CA PRO A 206 -3.83 17.45 17.05
C PRO A 206 -5.26 17.88 17.40
N PHE A 207 -6.01 18.41 16.42
CA PHE A 207 -7.42 18.75 16.56
C PHE A 207 -8.30 17.53 16.25
N GLU A 208 -9.12 17.14 17.23
CA GLU A 208 -10.15 16.11 17.11
C GLU A 208 -11.54 16.71 17.29
N LEU A 209 -12.48 16.23 16.49
CA LEU A 209 -13.90 16.35 16.78
C LEU A 209 -14.39 15.04 17.36
N SER A 210 -15.21 15.09 18.41
CA SER A 210 -15.94 13.92 18.88
C SER A 210 -16.74 13.30 17.73
N PHE A 211 -16.70 11.98 17.61
CA PHE A 211 -17.54 11.28 16.65
C PHE A 211 -19.03 11.56 16.93
N PRO A 212 -19.88 11.61 15.88
CA PRO A 212 -21.31 11.81 16.07
C PRO A 212 -21.91 10.68 16.90
N LEU A 213 -22.64 11.03 17.97
CA LEU A 213 -23.20 10.04 18.91
C LEU A 213 -24.24 9.13 18.25
N GLU A 214 -24.91 9.64 17.22
CA GLU A 214 -25.90 8.90 16.43
C GLU A 214 -25.27 7.83 15.52
N VAL A 215 -23.98 7.95 15.21
CA VAL A 215 -23.26 6.99 14.35
C VAL A 215 -21.78 6.97 14.69
N LEU A 216 -21.40 6.09 15.61
CA LEU A 216 -20.01 5.84 15.96
C LEU A 216 -19.34 4.92 14.93
N PRO A 217 -18.02 5.00 14.72
CA PRO A 217 -17.28 3.98 13.98
C PRO A 217 -17.55 2.56 14.55
N PRO A 218 -17.66 1.52 13.71
CA PRO A 218 -17.79 0.15 14.19
C PRO A 218 -16.63 -0.24 15.12
N ARG A 219 -16.91 -1.07 16.13
CA ARG A 219 -15.93 -1.49 17.15
C ARG A 219 -14.64 -2.11 16.61
N HIS A 220 -14.70 -2.73 15.43
CA HIS A 220 -13.54 -3.38 14.82
C HIS A 220 -12.66 -2.43 13.99
N ILE A 221 -13.13 -1.21 13.73
CA ILE A 221 -12.35 -0.19 13.03
C ILE A 221 -11.49 0.53 14.05
N ASP A 222 -10.20 0.54 13.81
CA ASP A 222 -9.27 1.25 14.68
C ASP A 222 -9.40 2.75 14.54
N VAL A 223 -9.30 3.44 15.67
CA VAL A 223 -9.04 4.88 15.72
C VAL A 223 -7.60 5.09 16.15
N GLN A 224 -6.80 5.71 15.28
CA GLN A 224 -5.38 5.99 15.50
C GLN A 224 -5.10 7.50 15.36
N TYR A 225 -3.91 7.92 15.80
CA TYR A 225 -3.51 9.32 15.84
C TYR A 225 -2.10 9.53 15.27
N GLY A 226 -1.83 10.72 14.79
CA GLY A 226 -0.54 11.13 14.25
C GLY A 226 -0.37 10.76 12.77
N LEU A 227 0.71 11.30 12.17
CA LEU A 227 1.00 11.14 10.74
C LEU A 227 1.12 9.67 10.32
N VAL A 228 0.83 9.41 9.04
CA VAL A 228 1.07 8.09 8.46
C VAL A 228 2.57 7.95 8.21
N GLU A 229 3.18 6.97 8.84
CA GLU A 229 4.55 6.56 8.59
C GLU A 229 4.60 5.64 7.37
N LYS A 230 5.59 5.85 6.51
CA LYS A 230 5.88 4.91 5.43
C LYS A 230 6.77 3.82 6.00
N THR A 231 6.27 2.59 5.96
CA THR A 231 7.04 1.42 6.35
C THR A 231 7.44 0.63 5.12
N SER A 232 8.66 0.10 5.14
CA SER A 232 9.11 -0.88 4.16
C SER A 232 9.50 -2.17 4.85
N SER A 233 9.23 -3.31 4.23
CA SER A 233 9.66 -4.63 4.70
C SER A 233 11.01 -4.98 4.09
N VAL A 234 11.96 -5.41 4.92
CA VAL A 234 13.25 -5.94 4.46
C VAL A 234 13.02 -7.29 3.79
N VAL A 235 13.61 -7.49 2.61
CA VAL A 235 13.67 -8.79 1.95
C VAL A 235 14.82 -9.58 2.57
N PRO A 236 14.56 -10.73 3.22
CA PRO A 236 15.63 -11.52 3.83
C PRO A 236 16.63 -12.02 2.78
N THR A 237 17.92 -11.90 3.10
CA THR A 237 19.02 -12.23 2.17
C THR A 237 19.64 -13.59 2.45
N ALA A 238 19.43 -14.14 3.64
CA ALA A 238 19.98 -15.44 4.01
C ALA A 238 18.90 -16.53 3.91
N LEU A 239 19.26 -17.69 3.36
CA LEU A 239 18.34 -18.82 3.19
C LEU A 239 17.79 -19.32 4.54
N GLU A 240 18.56 -19.19 5.61
CA GLU A 240 18.18 -19.57 6.96
C GLU A 240 17.07 -18.69 7.56
N GLU A 241 16.77 -17.53 6.99
CA GLU A 241 15.64 -16.68 7.38
C GLU A 241 14.29 -17.18 6.81
N TYR A 242 14.33 -18.18 5.92
CA TYR A 242 13.15 -18.78 5.29
C TYR A 242 12.83 -20.17 5.87
N GLU A 243 11.54 -20.53 5.86
CA GLU A 243 11.04 -21.87 6.15
C GLU A 243 10.15 -22.37 5.02
N MET A 244 10.05 -23.70 4.86
CA MET A 244 9.08 -24.29 3.94
C MET A 244 7.65 -23.96 4.36
N ILE A 245 6.77 -23.74 3.38
CA ILE A 245 5.34 -23.68 3.64
C ILE A 245 4.90 -25.05 4.20
N ARG A 246 4.62 -25.07 5.50
CA ARG A 246 4.04 -26.22 6.21
C ARG A 246 2.62 -26.52 5.73
N SER A 247 2.21 -27.78 5.89
CA SER A 247 0.83 -28.23 5.70
C SER A 247 -0.13 -27.47 6.62
N CYS A 248 -1.39 -27.31 6.18
CA CYS A 248 -2.38 -26.57 6.94
C CYS A 248 -2.63 -27.20 8.32
N ALA A 249 -2.52 -26.39 9.37
CA ALA A 249 -2.70 -26.83 10.76
C ALA A 249 -4.17 -27.16 11.14
N ILE A 250 -5.13 -27.00 10.22
CA ILE A 250 -6.55 -27.39 10.36
C ILE A 250 -6.83 -28.67 9.57
N CYS A 251 -6.64 -28.66 8.24
CA CYS A 251 -7.03 -29.79 7.38
C CYS A 251 -5.90 -30.79 7.09
N ALA A 252 -4.68 -30.52 7.57
CA ALA A 252 -3.46 -31.32 7.36
C ALA A 252 -3.00 -31.47 5.89
N LYS A 253 -3.66 -30.83 4.92
CA LYS A 253 -3.28 -30.86 3.50
C LYS A 253 -2.20 -29.84 3.18
N THR A 254 -1.42 -30.10 2.12
CA THR A 254 -0.39 -29.21 1.61
C THR A 254 -0.98 -27.86 1.17
N ILE A 255 -0.28 -26.77 1.45
CA ILE A 255 -0.59 -25.43 0.93
C ILE A 255 0.35 -25.16 -0.23
N GLN A 256 -0.20 -24.93 -1.42
CA GLN A 256 0.58 -24.86 -2.66
C GLN A 256 1.21 -23.48 -2.89
N THR A 257 0.50 -22.41 -2.54
CA THR A 257 0.91 -21.04 -2.86
C THR A 257 0.82 -20.13 -1.63
N ILE A 258 1.57 -19.02 -1.67
CA ILE A 258 1.44 -17.95 -0.66
C ILE A 258 0.03 -17.37 -0.67
N SER A 259 -0.62 -17.28 -1.84
CA SER A 259 -2.00 -16.80 -2.00
C SER A 259 -3.04 -17.63 -1.27
N ASP A 260 -2.75 -18.91 -1.03
CA ASP A 260 -3.61 -19.80 -0.26
C ASP A 260 -3.22 -19.89 1.22
N MET A 261 -2.12 -19.23 1.61
CA MET A 261 -1.50 -19.37 2.94
C MET A 261 -1.76 -18.16 3.83
N LEU A 262 -2.21 -18.42 5.06
CA LEU A 262 -2.14 -17.49 6.19
C LEU A 262 -1.28 -18.10 7.29
N ARG A 263 -0.58 -17.27 8.06
CA ARG A 263 0.20 -17.69 9.22
C ARG A 263 -0.30 -17.01 10.49
N CYS A 264 -0.04 -17.64 11.64
CA CYS A 264 -0.38 -17.05 12.92
C CYS A 264 0.47 -15.78 13.16
N PRO A 265 -0.13 -14.62 13.45
CA PRO A 265 0.62 -13.38 13.67
C PRO A 265 1.36 -13.40 15.02
N SER A 266 0.91 -14.23 15.96
CA SER A 266 1.38 -14.16 17.33
C SER A 266 2.47 -15.17 17.70
N LEU A 267 2.53 -16.32 17.02
CA LEU A 267 3.47 -17.41 17.31
C LEU A 267 3.76 -18.17 16.03
N ALA A 268 4.98 -18.05 15.50
CA ALA A 268 5.42 -18.78 14.31
C ALA A 268 5.28 -20.31 14.47
N ALA A 269 5.41 -20.83 15.69
CA ALA A 269 5.25 -22.25 15.99
C ALA A 269 3.83 -22.78 15.68
N CYS A 270 2.79 -21.93 15.65
CA CYS A 270 1.42 -22.35 15.35
C CYS A 270 1.23 -22.88 13.91
N GLY A 271 2.12 -22.50 13.00
CA GLY A 271 2.10 -22.99 11.62
C GLY A 271 1.26 -22.15 10.66
N HIS A 272 1.02 -22.77 9.50
CA HIS A 272 0.31 -22.18 8.38
C HIS A 272 -1.09 -22.75 8.25
N PHE A 273 -1.98 -21.98 7.65
CA PHE A 273 -3.38 -22.31 7.47
C PHE A 273 -3.78 -22.00 6.02
N HIS A 274 -4.64 -22.83 5.42
CA HIS A 274 -5.33 -22.37 4.22
C HIS A 274 -6.20 -21.17 4.58
N VAL A 275 -6.25 -20.16 3.69
CA VAL A 275 -7.15 -19.00 3.81
C VAL A 275 -8.58 -19.49 4.08
N ARG A 276 -9.07 -20.44 3.25
CA ARG A 276 -10.42 -20.99 3.39
C ARG A 276 -10.65 -21.68 4.74
N CYS A 277 -9.74 -22.56 5.17
CA CYS A 277 -9.92 -23.29 6.43
C CYS A 277 -9.95 -22.35 7.64
N LEU A 278 -9.09 -21.33 7.67
CA LEU A 278 -9.08 -20.38 8.78
C LEU A 278 -10.31 -19.46 8.75
N ALA A 279 -10.79 -19.09 7.56
CA ALA A 279 -12.04 -18.34 7.41
C ALA A 279 -13.24 -19.14 7.95
N GLU A 280 -13.44 -20.36 7.45
CA GLU A 280 -14.54 -21.25 7.88
C GLU A 280 -14.50 -21.50 9.40
N HIS A 281 -13.31 -21.74 9.96
CA HIS A 281 -13.15 -21.89 11.42
C HIS A 281 -13.56 -20.63 12.18
N SER A 282 -13.09 -19.46 11.76
CA SER A 282 -13.37 -18.19 12.46
C SER A 282 -14.85 -17.80 12.37
N ILE A 283 -15.48 -18.07 11.23
CA ILE A 283 -16.88 -17.76 10.97
C ILE A 283 -17.80 -18.72 11.75
N ALA A 284 -17.42 -20.00 11.85
CA ALA A 284 -18.13 -20.96 12.68
C ALA A 284 -18.06 -20.58 14.17
N GLU A 285 -16.89 -20.11 14.64
CA GLU A 285 -16.71 -19.63 16.02
C GLU A 285 -17.57 -18.40 16.34
N SER A 286 -17.74 -17.48 15.39
CA SER A 286 -18.57 -16.28 15.57
C SER A 286 -20.06 -16.47 15.29
N ASN A 287 -20.49 -17.66 14.89
CA ASN A 287 -21.85 -17.96 14.44
C ASN A 287 -22.33 -17.03 13.28
N GLU A 288 -21.40 -16.67 12.39
CA GLU A 288 -21.64 -15.76 11.25
C GLU A 288 -21.79 -16.51 9.90
N ALA A 289 -21.78 -17.84 9.92
CA ALA A 289 -21.66 -18.70 8.73
C ALA A 289 -22.79 -18.57 7.71
N GLU A 290 -23.99 -18.22 8.17
CA GLU A 290 -25.16 -18.08 7.28
C GLU A 290 -25.11 -16.78 6.46
N ASN A 291 -24.39 -15.76 6.94
CA ASN A 291 -24.46 -14.41 6.40
C ASN A 291 -23.15 -13.94 5.77
N PHE A 292 -22.01 -14.50 6.18
CA PHE A 292 -20.70 -13.98 5.78
C PHE A 292 -19.73 -15.09 5.37
N LEU A 293 -18.93 -14.80 4.34
CA LEU A 293 -17.86 -15.68 3.82
C LEU A 293 -16.46 -15.31 4.34
N VAL A 294 -16.31 -14.10 4.89
CA VAL A 294 -15.02 -13.55 5.32
C VAL A 294 -15.19 -13.01 6.73
N PRO A 295 -14.42 -13.50 7.73
CA PRO A 295 -14.54 -13.02 9.10
C PRO A 295 -13.92 -11.62 9.24
N ILE A 296 -14.34 -10.85 10.24
CA ILE A 296 -13.63 -9.61 10.65
C ILE A 296 -12.42 -9.96 11.52
N SER A 297 -12.59 -10.92 12.42
CA SER A 297 -11.61 -11.37 13.41
C SER A 297 -11.85 -12.84 13.73
N GLY A 298 -10.88 -13.47 14.38
CA GLY A 298 -10.99 -14.85 14.86
C GLY A 298 -9.92 -15.15 15.90
N ARG A 299 -9.89 -16.39 16.38
CA ARG A 299 -8.81 -16.88 17.25
C ARG A 299 -8.00 -17.94 16.52
N CYS A 300 -6.69 -17.95 16.76
CA CYS A 300 -5.85 -18.99 16.19
C CYS A 300 -6.24 -20.37 16.76
N PRO A 301 -6.54 -21.39 15.94
CA PRO A 301 -6.93 -22.71 16.43
C PRO A 301 -5.86 -23.42 17.29
N LYS A 302 -4.60 -22.95 17.25
CA LYS A 302 -3.47 -23.55 17.97
C LYS A 302 -3.11 -22.83 19.26
N CYS A 303 -3.01 -21.50 19.24
CA CYS A 303 -2.63 -20.72 20.43
C CYS A 303 -3.75 -19.90 21.06
N ALA A 304 -4.96 -19.93 20.49
CA ALA A 304 -6.15 -19.19 20.94
C ALA A 304 -6.00 -17.65 21.00
N LYS A 305 -4.85 -17.10 20.57
CA LYS A 305 -4.62 -15.66 20.49
C LYS A 305 -5.54 -15.04 19.43
N PRO A 306 -6.15 -13.88 19.71
CA PRO A 306 -7.02 -13.21 18.77
C PRO A 306 -6.20 -12.62 17.62
N PHE A 307 -6.81 -12.56 16.45
CA PHE A 307 -6.26 -11.86 15.29
C PHE A 307 -7.38 -11.11 14.56
N ARG A 308 -6.99 -10.15 13.72
CA ARG A 308 -7.89 -9.53 12.76
C ARG A 308 -7.64 -10.10 11.38
N TRP A 309 -8.72 -10.41 10.68
CA TRP A 309 -8.62 -11.04 9.38
C TRP A 309 -7.81 -10.19 8.40
N GLY A 310 -8.04 -8.88 8.39
CA GLY A 310 -7.32 -7.98 7.49
C GLY A 310 -5.82 -7.84 7.80
N ASP A 311 -5.37 -8.10 9.03
CA ASP A 311 -3.93 -8.15 9.34
C ASP A 311 -3.28 -9.37 8.68
N LEU A 312 -3.95 -10.53 8.72
CA LEU A 312 -3.46 -11.76 8.08
C LEU A 312 -3.39 -11.59 6.56
N VAL A 313 -4.42 -11.00 5.95
CA VAL A 313 -4.44 -10.75 4.51
C VAL A 313 -3.38 -9.72 4.11
N ARG A 314 -3.13 -8.70 4.93
CA ARG A 314 -2.04 -7.74 4.69
C ARG A 314 -0.67 -8.40 4.75
N ASP A 315 -0.44 -9.24 5.76
CA ASP A 315 0.80 -10.02 5.86
C ASP A 315 0.99 -10.93 4.64
N GLN A 316 -0.06 -11.63 4.21
CA GLN A 316 -0.02 -12.46 3.01
C GLN A 316 0.38 -11.66 1.75
N ARG A 317 -0.19 -10.47 1.53
CA ARG A 317 0.19 -9.61 0.38
C ARG A 317 1.62 -9.10 0.48
N ASN A 318 2.08 -8.76 1.68
CA ASN A 318 3.47 -8.41 1.91
C ASN A 318 4.40 -9.59 1.60
N LEU A 319 4.03 -10.81 2.00
CA LEU A 319 4.78 -12.03 1.67
C LEU A 319 4.86 -12.27 0.15
N GLN A 320 3.77 -12.06 -0.60
CA GLN A 320 3.78 -12.15 -2.07
C GLN A 320 4.75 -11.13 -2.69
N THR A 321 4.78 -9.91 -2.15
CA THR A 321 5.67 -8.84 -2.65
C THR A 321 7.13 -9.14 -2.33
N VAL A 322 7.42 -9.66 -1.13
CA VAL A 322 8.76 -10.14 -0.76
C VAL A 322 9.19 -11.32 -1.63
N ASP A 323 8.31 -12.28 -1.88
CA ASP A 323 8.56 -13.44 -2.73
C ASP A 323 8.97 -13.02 -4.15
N ALA A 324 8.26 -12.06 -4.74
CA ALA A 324 8.58 -11.50 -6.05
C ALA A 324 9.94 -10.76 -6.11
N ASN A 325 10.51 -10.38 -4.97
CA ASN A 325 11.79 -9.67 -4.87
C ASN A 325 12.89 -10.52 -4.20
N LYS A 326 12.67 -11.83 -4.02
CA LYS A 326 13.65 -12.73 -3.41
C LYS A 326 14.96 -12.73 -4.20
N PRO A 327 16.12 -12.67 -3.52
CA PRO A 327 17.40 -12.85 -4.19
C PRO A 327 17.56 -14.30 -4.67
N MET A 328 18.43 -14.49 -5.65
CA MET A 328 18.96 -15.83 -5.92
C MET A 328 19.95 -16.19 -4.81
N PHE A 329 19.79 -17.37 -4.21
CA PHE A 329 20.72 -17.88 -3.19
C PHE A 329 21.87 -18.64 -3.86
N GLU A 330 22.99 -18.78 -3.13
CA GLU A 330 24.16 -19.53 -3.60
C GLU A 330 23.76 -20.96 -4.06
N ASN A 331 24.34 -21.41 -5.18
CA ASN A 331 24.01 -22.64 -5.93
C ASN A 331 22.72 -22.62 -6.78
N GLU A 332 22.28 -21.44 -7.27
CA GLU A 332 21.12 -21.29 -8.17
C GLU A 332 19.77 -21.81 -7.60
N ARG A 333 19.72 -22.13 -6.30
CA ARG A 333 18.49 -22.59 -5.66
C ARG A 333 17.64 -21.38 -5.31
N ILE A 334 16.56 -21.17 -6.07
CA ILE A 334 15.46 -20.34 -5.60
C ILE A 334 14.87 -21.04 -4.36
N ALA A 335 14.57 -20.28 -3.31
CA ALA A 335 13.83 -20.76 -2.14
C ALA A 335 12.34 -21.00 -2.51
N VAL A 336 12.09 -21.90 -3.46
CA VAL A 336 10.78 -22.24 -4.01
C VAL A 336 9.94 -22.88 -2.91
N GLY A 337 8.71 -22.40 -2.72
CA GLY A 337 7.82 -22.89 -1.67
C GLY A 337 8.26 -22.53 -0.25
N MET A 338 9.20 -21.60 -0.08
CA MET A 338 9.61 -21.09 1.22
C MET A 338 9.03 -19.70 1.49
N VAL A 339 8.85 -19.37 2.76
CA VAL A 339 8.41 -18.06 3.24
C VAL A 339 9.29 -17.61 4.42
N PRO A 340 9.47 -16.31 4.64
CA PRO A 340 10.17 -15.79 5.83
C PRO A 340 9.60 -16.39 7.13
N LYS A 341 10.49 -16.81 8.05
CA LYS A 341 10.15 -17.53 9.31
C LYS A 341 9.27 -16.74 10.30
N GLN A 342 9.28 -15.42 10.23
CA GLN A 342 8.57 -14.53 11.18
C GLN A 342 8.04 -13.28 10.48
N GLU A 343 7.44 -12.37 11.25
CA GLU A 343 7.12 -11.03 10.77
C GLU A 343 8.33 -10.40 10.07
N LEU A 344 8.05 -9.78 8.93
CA LEU A 344 9.07 -9.10 8.15
C LEU A 344 9.62 -7.94 8.96
N ARG A 345 10.94 -7.87 9.09
CA ARG A 345 11.60 -6.70 9.70
C ARG A 345 11.21 -5.45 8.93
N LYS A 346 10.73 -4.44 9.64
CA LYS A 346 10.33 -3.15 9.07
C LYS A 346 11.50 -2.16 9.16
N CYS A 347 11.61 -1.27 8.17
CA CYS A 347 12.51 -0.13 8.13
C CYS A 347 11.74 1.18 8.00
#